data_AF-A0A948QAI8-F1
#
_entry.id   AF-A0A948QAI8-F1
#
_cell.length_a   1.000
_cell.length_b   1.000
_cell.length_c   1.000
_cell.angle_alpha   90.00
_cell.angle_beta   90.00
_cell.angle_gamma   90.00
#
_symmetry.space_group_name_H-M   'P 1'
#
loop_
_entity.id
_entity.type
_entity.pdbx_description
1 polymer ?
#
loop_
_entity_poly.entity_id
_entity_poly.type
_entity_poly.pdbx_seq_one_letter_code
_entity_poly.pdbx_strand_id
1 'polypeptide(L)'
;MKKYEILIETAQKLMEDEARVGRLTKEGPGKRNRNVSYFINKLSERSKIIFKKDFSKKYICGDQIHEVHFYFPDEGAIVNVSFALHRPNSELEKGVLKALMAKENKNDVKHVVFLAIPGALTKCRRKEPQAIIDWIREKHGIEISIVEMDNVAPIT
;
A
#
# COMPACT_ATOMS: atom_id res chain seq x y z
N MET A 1 -3.81 18.39 5.14
CA MET A 1 -3.41 17.16 4.41
C MET A 1 -3.16 16.07 5.43
N LYS A 2 -3.75 14.91 5.23
CA LYS A 2 -3.55 13.73 6.09
C LYS A 2 -2.16 13.13 5.86
N LYS A 3 -1.59 12.47 6.86
CA LYS A 3 -0.26 11.83 6.81
C LYS A 3 -0.21 10.73 5.76
N TYR A 4 -1.28 9.94 5.60
CA TYR A 4 -1.29 8.94 4.52
C TYR A 4 -1.23 9.58 3.12
N GLU A 5 -1.77 10.79 2.94
CA GLU A 5 -1.69 11.56 1.68
C GLU A 5 -0.25 12.04 1.44
N ILE A 6 0.40 12.58 2.48
CA ILE A 6 1.83 12.91 2.43
C ILE A 6 2.68 11.67 2.11
N LEU A 7 2.32 10.50 2.66
CA LEU A 7 3.02 9.24 2.37
C LEU A 7 2.83 8.81 0.92
N ILE A 8 1.64 8.98 0.34
CA ILE A 8 1.37 8.73 -1.09
C ILE A 8 2.29 9.59 -1.96
N GLU A 9 2.34 10.90 -1.72
CA GLU A 9 3.22 11.82 -2.46
C GLU A 9 4.70 11.46 -2.31
N THR A 10 5.10 11.07 -1.09
CA THR A 10 6.46 10.62 -0.80
C THR A 10 6.79 9.34 -1.56
N ALA A 11 5.84 8.40 -1.65
CA ALA A 11 6.00 7.16 -2.39
C ALA A 11 6.10 7.41 -3.90
N GLN A 12 5.30 8.33 -4.43
CA GLN A 12 5.34 8.75 -5.83
C GLN A 12 6.73 9.31 -6.19
N LYS A 13 7.22 10.28 -5.39
CA LYS A 13 8.55 10.85 -5.56
C LYS A 13 9.67 9.81 -5.40
N LEU A 14 9.54 8.89 -4.46
CA LEU A 14 10.51 7.79 -4.30
C LEU A 14 10.53 6.89 -5.54
N MET A 15 9.36 6.56 -6.10
CA MET A 15 9.29 5.77 -7.33
C MET A 15 10.00 6.49 -8.49
N GLU A 16 9.85 7.80 -8.58
CA GLU A 16 10.54 8.62 -9.58
C GLU A 16 12.06 8.66 -9.40
N ASP A 17 12.53 8.93 -8.19
CA ASP A 17 13.96 8.98 -7.89
C ASP A 17 14.66 7.64 -8.17
N GLU A 18 14.03 6.54 -7.73
CA GLU A 18 14.57 5.18 -7.90
C GLU A 18 14.53 4.72 -9.37
N ALA A 19 13.54 5.17 -10.15
CA ALA A 19 13.48 4.93 -11.59
C ALA A 19 14.61 5.66 -12.32
N ARG A 20 14.90 6.92 -11.98
CA ARG A 20 15.99 7.72 -12.57
C ARG A 20 17.36 7.09 -12.39
N VAL A 21 17.61 6.44 -11.26
CA VAL A 21 18.90 5.77 -10.96
C VAL A 21 18.93 4.30 -11.36
N GLY A 22 17.94 3.82 -12.13
CA GLY A 22 17.92 2.47 -12.67
C GLY A 22 17.54 1.36 -11.68
N ARG A 23 17.16 1.70 -10.44
CA ARG A 23 16.84 0.72 -9.38
C ARG A 23 15.42 0.16 -9.47
N LEU A 24 14.51 0.92 -10.08
CA LEU A 24 13.13 0.50 -10.36
C LEU A 24 12.79 0.75 -11.85
N THR A 25 13.45 0.03 -12.75
CA THR A 25 13.20 0.15 -14.20
C THR A 25 12.06 -0.74 -14.69
N LYS A 26 11.47 -0.32 -15.82
CA LYS A 26 10.52 -1.10 -16.61
C LYS A 26 11.30 -1.99 -17.59
N GLU A 27 11.87 -3.08 -17.11
CA GLU A 27 12.36 -4.11 -18.04
C GLU A 27 11.19 -4.95 -18.59
N GLY A 28 11.36 -5.46 -19.80
CA GLY A 28 10.34 -6.15 -20.59
C GLY A 28 9.72 -7.41 -19.95
N PRO A 29 8.92 -8.18 -20.71
CA PRO A 29 8.16 -9.30 -20.18
C PRO A 29 9.08 -10.33 -19.51
N GLY A 30 8.99 -10.45 -18.18
CA GLY A 30 9.68 -11.49 -17.41
C GLY A 30 10.74 -11.00 -16.40
N LYS A 31 11.19 -9.74 -16.44
CA LYS A 31 12.15 -9.19 -15.47
C LYS A 31 11.56 -7.99 -14.72
N ARG A 32 10.99 -8.23 -13.55
CA ARG A 32 10.63 -7.16 -12.60
C ARG A 32 11.52 -7.29 -11.38
N ASN A 33 12.58 -6.49 -11.29
CA ASN A 33 13.31 -6.33 -10.03
C ASN A 33 12.63 -5.26 -9.15
N ARG A 34 11.30 -5.37 -8.96
CA ARG A 34 10.56 -4.50 -8.05
C ARG A 34 10.54 -5.16 -6.68
N ASN A 35 11.64 -5.03 -5.95
CA ASN A 35 11.70 -5.51 -4.58
C ASN A 35 10.80 -4.63 -3.70
N VAL A 36 9.57 -5.11 -3.45
CA VAL A 36 8.57 -4.44 -2.60
C VAL A 36 9.17 -4.11 -1.23
N SER A 37 9.93 -5.04 -0.65
CA SER A 37 10.58 -4.84 0.65
C SER A 37 11.63 -3.72 0.60
N TYR A 38 12.42 -3.62 -0.47
CA TYR A 38 13.34 -2.51 -0.68
C TYR A 38 12.61 -1.17 -0.73
N PHE A 39 11.53 -1.09 -1.50
CA PHE A 39 10.72 0.12 -1.63
C PHE A 39 10.09 0.52 -0.29
N ILE A 40 9.52 -0.42 0.45
CA ILE A 40 8.95 -0.18 1.78
C ILE A 40 10.03 0.34 2.75
N ASN A 41 11.23 -0.25 2.73
CA ASN A 41 12.32 0.21 3.58
C ASN A 41 12.72 1.65 3.25
N LYS A 42 12.86 1.99 1.96
CA LYS A 42 13.18 3.37 1.55
C LYS A 42 12.07 4.37 1.85
N LEU A 43 10.82 3.97 1.68
CA LEU A 43 9.69 4.79 2.05
C LEU A 43 9.62 4.99 3.57
N SER A 44 9.94 3.95 4.35
CA SER A 44 10.06 4.01 5.81
C SER A 44 11.15 4.99 6.24
N GLU A 45 12.35 4.92 5.65
CA GLU A 45 13.44 5.87 5.91
C GLU A 45 13.00 7.33 5.66
N ARG A 46 12.41 7.62 4.50
CA ARG A 46 11.95 8.98 4.15
C ARG A 46 10.82 9.47 5.06
N SER A 47 9.83 8.64 5.32
CA SER A 47 8.66 8.99 6.13
C SER A 47 9.01 9.25 7.60
N LYS A 48 9.99 8.53 8.17
CA LYS A 48 10.50 8.81 9.54
C LYS A 48 11.03 10.23 9.67
N ILE A 49 11.74 10.72 8.66
CA ILE A 49 12.29 12.09 8.64
C ILE A 49 11.14 13.11 8.57
N ILE A 50 10.17 12.87 7.69
CA ILE A 50 9.03 13.77 7.46
C ILE A 50 8.15 13.86 8.71
N PHE A 51 7.77 12.71 9.28
CA PHE A 51 6.81 12.66 10.38
C PHE A 51 7.44 12.74 11.77
N LYS A 52 8.78 12.71 11.87
CA LYS A 52 9.54 12.62 13.12
C LYS A 52 9.08 11.47 14.03
N LYS A 53 8.50 10.43 13.44
CA LYS A 53 7.94 9.25 14.10
C LYS A 53 7.90 8.09 13.12
N ASP A 54 8.14 6.88 13.63
CA ASP A 54 8.03 5.66 12.84
C ASP A 54 6.59 5.14 12.83
N PHE A 55 5.94 5.25 11.66
CA PHE A 55 4.63 4.67 11.39
C PHE A 55 4.69 3.40 10.54
N SER A 56 5.90 2.97 10.16
CA SER A 56 6.09 1.80 9.32
C SER A 56 6.07 0.50 10.12
N LYS A 57 5.84 -0.61 9.41
CA LYS A 57 6.03 -1.98 9.89
C LYS A 57 5.37 -2.25 11.23
N LYS A 58 4.04 -2.09 11.28
CA LYS A 58 3.27 -2.15 12.52
C LYS A 58 2.57 -3.50 12.69
N TYR A 59 2.66 -4.05 13.89
CA TYR A 59 1.95 -5.25 14.31
C TYR A 59 0.68 -4.85 15.06
N ILE A 60 -0.37 -4.53 14.30
CA ILE A 60 -1.65 -4.09 14.85
C ILE A 60 -2.73 -5.18 14.78
N CYS A 61 -2.43 -6.31 14.14
CA CYS A 61 -3.37 -7.42 13.94
C CYS A 61 -3.47 -8.39 15.13
N GLY A 62 -2.96 -8.01 16.31
CA GLY A 62 -3.03 -8.81 17.55
C GLY A 62 -1.90 -9.83 17.72
N ASP A 63 -1.51 -10.53 16.64
CA ASP A 63 -0.30 -11.35 16.63
C ASP A 63 0.92 -10.59 16.08
N GLN A 64 2.12 -11.03 16.44
CA GLN A 64 3.38 -10.46 15.94
C GLN A 64 3.74 -10.99 14.53
N ILE A 65 2.83 -11.69 13.85
CA ILE A 65 3.11 -12.35 12.58
C ILE A 65 2.64 -11.48 11.42
N HIS A 66 1.49 -10.81 11.58
CA HIS A 66 0.87 -10.03 10.53
C HIS A 66 1.21 -8.54 10.64
N GLU A 67 2.28 -8.15 9.95
CA GLU A 67 2.72 -6.76 9.81
C GLU A 67 1.90 -6.01 8.73
N VAL A 68 1.50 -4.77 9.01
CA VAL A 68 1.06 -3.79 7.99
C VAL A 68 2.20 -2.83 7.65
N HIS A 69 2.30 -2.40 6.38
CA HIS A 69 3.48 -1.63 5.95
C HIS A 69 3.54 -0.25 6.62
N PHE A 70 2.39 0.41 6.78
CA PHE A 70 2.25 1.65 7.53
C PHE A 70 0.88 1.71 8.23
N TYR A 71 0.84 2.29 9.43
CA TYR A 71 -0.40 2.60 10.13
C TYR A 71 -0.33 4.00 10.78
N PHE A 72 -1.35 4.82 10.54
CA PHE A 72 -1.53 6.14 11.11
C PHE A 72 -2.71 6.10 12.10
N PRO A 73 -2.45 5.93 13.41
CA PRO A 73 -3.50 5.68 14.40
C PRO A 73 -4.51 6.82 14.52
N ASP A 74 -4.05 8.06 14.41
CA ASP A 74 -4.90 9.25 14.52
C ASP A 74 -5.80 9.47 13.29
N GLU A 75 -5.49 8.80 12.18
CA GLU A 75 -6.25 8.87 10.93
C GLU A 75 -7.05 7.59 10.66
N GLY A 76 -6.81 6.56 11.46
CA GLY A 76 -7.30 5.21 11.25
C GLY A 76 -6.96 4.62 9.89
N ALA A 77 -5.79 4.98 9.36
CA ALA A 77 -5.38 4.65 8.00
C ALA A 77 -4.24 3.63 7.97
N ILE A 78 -4.44 2.54 7.23
CA ILE A 78 -3.40 1.58 6.87
C ILE A 78 -2.95 1.86 5.45
N VAL A 79 -1.64 1.90 5.19
CA VAL A 79 -1.11 1.99 3.82
C VAL A 79 -0.28 0.76 3.50
N ASN A 80 -0.68 0.01 2.48
CA ASN A 80 -0.01 -1.19 2.00
C ASN A 80 0.56 -0.97 0.60
N VAL A 81 1.86 -1.20 0.45
CA VAL A 81 2.53 -1.23 -0.85
C VAL A 81 2.36 -2.62 -1.47
N SER A 82 1.74 -2.71 -2.64
CA SER A 82 1.63 -3.97 -3.36
C SER A 82 1.82 -3.82 -4.87
N PHE A 83 2.92 -4.36 -5.37
CA PHE A 83 3.18 -4.46 -6.81
C PHE A 83 2.53 -5.70 -7.44
N ALA A 84 1.84 -6.51 -6.63
CA ALA A 84 1.29 -7.81 -7.00
C ALA A 84 -0.24 -7.90 -6.86
N LEU A 85 -0.95 -6.78 -6.63
CA LEU A 85 -2.42 -6.70 -6.62
C LEU A 85 -3.12 -7.28 -7.86
N HIS A 86 -2.35 -7.55 -8.91
CA HIS A 86 -2.81 -8.06 -10.18
C HIS A 86 -2.84 -9.61 -10.28
N ARG A 87 -2.42 -10.35 -9.24
CA ARG A 87 -2.36 -11.83 -9.20
C ARG A 87 -3.52 -12.42 -8.37
N PRO A 88 -4.07 -13.60 -8.72
CA PRO A 88 -5.08 -14.29 -7.90
C PRO A 88 -4.52 -14.68 -6.52
N ASN A 89 -5.37 -14.76 -5.48
CA ASN A 89 -5.00 -14.78 -4.05
C ASN A 89 -4.27 -13.50 -3.61
N SER A 90 -4.90 -12.36 -3.92
CA SER A 90 -4.21 -11.10 -4.05
C SER A 90 -3.84 -10.48 -2.70
N GLU A 91 -2.94 -9.51 -2.76
CA GLU A 91 -2.62 -8.67 -1.61
C GLU A 91 -3.82 -7.81 -1.16
N LEU A 92 -4.90 -7.72 -1.96
CA LEU A 92 -6.15 -7.08 -1.56
C LEU A 92 -6.82 -7.85 -0.43
N GLU A 93 -7.09 -9.15 -0.62
CA GLU A 93 -7.78 -9.97 0.39
C GLU A 93 -6.98 -10.06 1.67
N LYS A 94 -5.64 -10.20 1.57
CA LYS A 94 -4.75 -10.16 2.73
C LYS A 94 -4.78 -8.82 3.44
N GLY A 95 -4.77 -7.71 2.69
CA GLY A 95 -4.85 -6.37 3.28
C GLY A 95 -6.19 -6.12 3.97
N VAL A 96 -7.29 -6.61 3.38
CA VAL A 96 -8.64 -6.60 3.97
C VAL A 96 -8.67 -7.41 5.27
N LEU A 97 -8.17 -8.65 5.25
CA LEU A 97 -8.13 -9.49 6.45
C LEU A 97 -7.30 -8.84 7.57
N LYS A 98 -6.12 -8.30 7.24
CA LYS A 98 -5.29 -7.57 8.21
C LYS A 98 -6.02 -6.36 8.82
N ALA A 99 -6.78 -5.62 8.01
CA ALA A 99 -7.55 -4.48 8.48
C ALA A 99 -8.67 -4.89 9.44
N LEU A 100 -9.35 -6.01 9.17
CA LEU A 100 -10.34 -6.59 10.09
C LEU A 100 -9.70 -7.03 11.40
N MET A 101 -8.63 -7.83 11.34
CA MET A 101 -7.90 -8.27 12.52
C MET A 101 -7.42 -7.08 13.35
N ALA A 102 -6.91 -6.03 12.70
CA ALA A 102 -6.47 -4.82 13.39
C ALA A 102 -7.63 -4.12 14.12
N LYS A 103 -8.79 -4.03 13.47
CA LYS A 103 -10.01 -3.46 14.03
C LYS A 103 -10.54 -4.26 15.23
N GLU A 104 -10.57 -5.59 15.11
CA GLU A 104 -10.93 -6.50 16.20
C GLU A 104 -9.97 -6.37 17.39
N ASN A 105 -8.70 -6.07 17.13
CA ASN A 105 -7.69 -5.75 18.14
C ASN A 105 -7.74 -4.30 18.64
N LYS A 106 -8.92 -3.66 18.57
CA LYS A 106 -9.21 -2.33 19.13
C LYS A 106 -8.42 -1.18 18.48
N ASN A 107 -7.83 -1.39 17.31
CA ASN A 107 -7.29 -0.29 16.52
C ASN A 107 -8.43 0.36 15.75
N ASP A 108 -8.49 1.69 15.76
CA ASP A 108 -9.48 2.41 14.95
C ASP A 108 -9.02 2.34 13.49
N VAL A 109 -9.53 1.36 12.73
CA VAL A 109 -9.25 1.22 11.31
C VAL A 109 -10.49 1.63 10.52
N LYS A 110 -10.30 2.66 9.70
CA LYS A 110 -11.32 3.32 8.89
C LYS A 110 -10.99 3.28 7.40
N HIS A 111 -9.70 3.22 7.06
CA HIS A 111 -9.26 3.34 5.67
C HIS A 111 -8.04 2.45 5.40
N VAL A 112 -8.05 1.76 4.27
CA VAL A 112 -6.90 1.03 3.74
C VAL A 112 -6.55 1.57 2.37
N VAL A 113 -5.33 2.04 2.22
CA VAL A 113 -4.78 2.53 0.96
C VAL A 113 -3.79 1.51 0.41
N PHE A 114 -3.99 1.13 -0.85
CA PHE A 114 -3.06 0.30 -1.60
C PHE A 114 -2.23 1.15 -2.55
N LEU A 115 -0.92 1.23 -2.32
CA LEU A 115 0.03 1.78 -3.27
C LEU A 115 0.42 0.69 -4.27
N ALA A 116 -0.01 0.88 -5.51
CA ALA A 116 0.05 -0.13 -6.53
C ALA A 116 0.80 0.36 -7.77
N ILE A 117 1.01 -0.55 -8.70
CA ILE A 117 1.59 -0.25 -10.01
C ILE A 117 0.46 -0.10 -11.04
N PRO A 118 0.73 0.52 -12.20
CA PRO A 118 -0.30 0.71 -13.22
C PRO A 118 -0.98 -0.61 -13.65
N GLY A 119 -2.30 -0.56 -13.78
CA GLY A 119 -3.17 -1.70 -14.10
C GLY A 119 -3.79 -2.42 -12.90
N ALA A 120 -3.51 -1.97 -11.67
CA ALA A 120 -4.16 -2.45 -10.45
C ALA A 120 -5.62 -1.97 -10.35
N LEU A 121 -5.90 -0.69 -10.65
CA LEU A 121 -7.25 -0.11 -10.63
C LEU A 121 -8.20 -0.89 -11.53
N THR A 122 -7.80 -1.11 -12.79
CA THR A 122 -8.60 -1.86 -13.76
C THR A 122 -8.92 -3.28 -13.27
N LYS A 123 -7.98 -3.92 -12.58
CA LYS A 123 -8.19 -5.28 -12.05
C LYS A 123 -9.08 -5.31 -10.81
N CYS A 124 -8.91 -4.36 -9.90
CA CYS A 124 -9.74 -4.27 -8.71
C CYS A 124 -11.17 -3.79 -8.98
N ARG A 125 -11.45 -3.28 -10.19
CA ARG A 125 -12.82 -2.99 -10.67
C ARG A 125 -13.56 -4.23 -11.19
N ARG A 126 -12.91 -5.40 -11.25
CA ARG A 126 -13.59 -6.66 -11.60
C ARG A 126 -14.55 -7.06 -10.48
N LYS A 127 -15.58 -7.83 -10.82
CA LYS A 127 -16.67 -8.19 -9.91
C LYS A 127 -16.20 -8.78 -8.57
N GLU A 128 -15.22 -9.68 -8.61
CA GLU A 128 -14.70 -10.37 -7.41
C GLU A 128 -14.02 -9.40 -6.42
N PRO A 129 -12.92 -8.67 -6.77
CA PRO A 129 -12.35 -7.66 -5.89
C PRO A 129 -13.35 -6.58 -5.45
N GLN A 130 -14.23 -6.16 -6.34
CA GLN A 130 -15.22 -5.13 -6.04
C GLN A 130 -16.22 -5.59 -4.99
N ALA A 131 -16.69 -6.85 -5.07
CA ALA A 131 -17.57 -7.44 -4.06
C ALA A 131 -16.91 -7.45 -2.66
N ILE A 132 -15.61 -7.70 -2.58
CA ILE A 132 -14.86 -7.65 -1.30
C ILE A 132 -14.75 -6.21 -0.78
N ILE A 133 -14.45 -5.25 -1.66
CA ILE A 133 -14.36 -3.82 -1.30
C ILE A 133 -15.71 -3.30 -0.82
N ASP A 134 -16.80 -3.64 -1.51
CA ASP A 134 -18.15 -3.23 -1.11
C ASP A 134 -18.55 -3.89 0.21
N TRP A 135 -18.28 -5.19 0.35
CA TRP A 135 -18.57 -5.94 1.58
C TRP A 135 -17.85 -5.36 2.80
N ILE A 136 -16.54 -5.09 2.73
CA ILE A 136 -15.79 -4.58 3.88
C ILE A 136 -16.24 -3.15 4.25
N ARG A 137 -16.58 -2.33 3.26
CA ARG A 137 -17.14 -1.00 3.49
C ARG A 137 -18.49 -1.10 4.19
N GLU A 138 -19.40 -1.93 3.69
CA GLU A 138 -20.77 -2.03 4.21
C GLU A 138 -20.84 -2.70 5.59
N LYS A 139 -20.05 -3.75 5.82
CA LYS A 139 -20.11 -4.52 7.07
C LYS A 139 -19.23 -3.96 8.16
N HIS A 140 -18.10 -3.33 7.80
CA HIS A 140 -17.09 -2.92 8.77
C HIS A 140 -16.79 -1.42 8.71
N GLY A 141 -17.38 -0.66 7.79
CA GLY A 141 -17.14 0.77 7.66
C GLY A 141 -15.68 1.09 7.32
N ILE A 142 -14.99 0.18 6.62
CA ILE A 142 -13.60 0.37 6.20
C ILE A 142 -13.59 0.73 4.72
N GLU A 143 -13.09 1.92 4.41
CA GLU A 143 -12.89 2.36 3.03
C GLU A 143 -11.63 1.71 2.44
N ILE A 144 -11.66 1.40 1.15
CA ILE A 144 -10.50 0.93 0.39
C ILE A 144 -10.20 1.93 -0.72
N SER A 145 -8.95 2.38 -0.81
CA SER A 145 -8.46 3.17 -1.93
C SER A 145 -7.28 2.49 -2.60
N ILE A 146 -7.23 2.57 -3.92
CA ILE A 146 -6.12 2.06 -4.72
C ILE A 146 -5.49 3.25 -5.43
N VAL A 147 -4.21 3.47 -5.18
CA VAL A 147 -3.44 4.54 -5.79
C VAL A 147 -2.36 3.89 -6.64
N GLU A 148 -2.45 4.05 -7.96
CA GLU A 148 -1.39 3.65 -8.85
C GLU A 148 -0.29 4.70 -8.81
N MET A 149 0.94 4.27 -8.58
CA MET A 149 2.11 5.14 -8.70
C MET A 149 2.50 5.21 -10.18
N ASP A 150 2.71 6.42 -10.69
CA ASP A 150 3.09 6.60 -12.09
C ASP A 150 4.41 5.89 -12.35
N ASN A 151 4.41 5.10 -13.42
CA ASN A 151 5.57 4.36 -13.85
C ASN A 151 6.40 5.29 -14.73
N VAL A 152 7.45 5.90 -14.17
CA VAL A 152 8.29 6.86 -14.90
C VAL A 152 8.89 6.16 -16.12
N ALA A 153 8.56 6.66 -17.31
CA ALA A 153 9.22 6.29 -18.56
C ALA A 153 10.68 6.74 -18.51
N PRO A 154 11.63 6.06 -19.17
CA PRO A 154 12.98 6.60 -19.29
C PRO A 154 12.91 7.95 -20.02
N ILE A 155 13.66 8.92 -19.52
CA ILE A 155 14.06 10.06 -20.32
C ILE A 155 14.87 9.46 -21.47
N THR A 156 14.35 9.63 -22.68
CA THR A 156 14.97 9.25 -23.96
C THR A 156 16.38 9.80 -24.10
#